data_AF-A0AAP0W3E0-F1
#
_entry.id   AF-A0AAP0W3E0-F1
#
_cell.length_a   1.000
_cell.length_b   1.000
_cell.length_c   1.000
_cell.angle_alpha   90.00
_cell.angle_beta   90.00
_cell.angle_gamma   90.00
#
_symmetry.space_group_name_H-M   'P 1'
#
loop_
_entity.id
_entity.type
_entity.pdbx_description
1 polymer ?
#
loop_
_entity_poly.entity_id
_entity_poly.type
_entity_poly.pdbx_seq_one_letter_code
_entity_poly.pdbx_strand_id
1 'polypeptide(L)'
;LGRWSGAVSELLEPLYDLLRQYVLMPGRVHTDDIPVPVQEPGSGKTRTARLWVYVRDDRNAGSQLPPAVWFAYSPDRRGVHPQQHLAGYGGILQADAYGGYNALYDLACPLEKSEYPTLRVFVFSSSFQRDILGDFFPCLH
;
A
#
# COMPACT_ATOMS: atom_id res chain seq x y z
N LEU A 1 12.05 11.44 -24.87
CA LEU A 1 10.91 11.55 -23.93
C LEU A 1 11.31 11.32 -22.46
N GLY A 2 12.26 10.43 -22.13
CA GLY A 2 12.57 10.08 -20.72
C GLY A 2 13.33 11.10 -19.86
N ARG A 3 13.97 12.13 -20.44
CA ARG A 3 14.84 13.05 -19.66
C ARG A 3 14.06 14.02 -18.76
N TRP A 4 12.95 14.56 -19.24
CA TRP A 4 12.15 15.51 -18.45
C TRP A 4 11.26 14.80 -17.42
N SER A 5 10.73 13.62 -17.75
CA SER A 5 9.99 12.77 -16.80
C SER A 5 10.87 12.32 -15.63
N GLY A 6 12.16 12.01 -15.88
CA GLY A 6 13.12 11.71 -14.81
C GLY A 6 13.34 12.90 -13.88
N ALA A 7 13.59 14.09 -14.45
CA ALA A 7 13.79 15.30 -13.65
C ALA A 7 12.56 15.67 -12.79
N VAL A 8 11.34 15.49 -13.32
CA VAL A 8 10.12 15.70 -12.53
C VAL A 8 9.99 14.65 -11.41
N SER A 9 10.35 13.39 -11.69
CA SER A 9 10.35 12.33 -10.66
C SER A 9 11.30 12.63 -9.51
N GLU A 10 12.51 13.10 -9.80
CA GLU A 10 13.51 13.51 -8.79
C GLU A 10 12.98 14.68 -7.94
N LEU A 11 12.34 15.67 -8.55
CA LEU A 11 11.78 16.82 -7.82
C LEU A 11 10.59 16.45 -6.93
N LEU A 12 9.83 15.40 -7.29
CA LEU A 12 8.67 14.94 -6.53
C LEU A 12 9.02 13.92 -5.44
N GLU A 13 10.24 13.40 -5.41
CA GLU A 13 10.69 12.39 -4.44
C GLU A 13 10.47 12.81 -2.97
N PRO A 14 10.79 14.05 -2.55
CA PRO A 14 10.52 14.48 -1.17
C PRO A 14 9.03 14.49 -0.82
N LEU A 15 8.17 14.85 -1.78
CA LEU A 15 6.71 14.82 -1.59
C LEU A 15 6.19 13.38 -1.50
N TYR A 16 6.73 12.49 -2.33
CA TYR A 16 6.44 11.06 -2.30
C TYR A 16 6.79 10.46 -0.93
N ASP A 17 7.97 10.79 -0.40
CA ASP A 17 8.42 10.31 0.91
C ASP A 17 7.58 10.86 2.06
N LEU A 18 7.21 12.15 2.02
CA LEU A 18 6.33 12.75 3.02
C LEU A 18 4.94 12.11 3.00
N LEU A 19 4.39 11.85 1.80
CA LEU A 19 3.11 11.18 1.65
C LEU A 19 3.17 9.74 2.18
N ARG A 20 4.24 9.01 1.87
CA ARG A 20 4.50 7.67 2.41
C ARG A 20 4.53 7.70 3.94
N GLN A 21 5.32 8.61 4.53
CA GLN A 21 5.43 8.74 5.98
C GLN A 21 4.08 9.04 6.62
N TYR A 22 3.31 9.97 6.05
CA TYR A 22 1.99 10.34 6.54
C TYR A 22 1.00 9.17 6.50
N VAL A 23 0.93 8.46 5.37
CA VAL A 23 0.06 7.27 5.23
C VAL A 23 0.46 6.20 6.24
N LEU A 24 1.76 5.97 6.44
CA LEU A 24 2.31 4.94 7.33
C LEU A 24 2.55 5.41 8.78
N MET A 25 2.07 6.59 9.20
CA MET A 25 2.04 6.93 10.62
C MET A 25 1.19 5.90 11.38
N PRO A 26 1.50 5.56 12.65
CA PRO A 26 0.71 4.63 13.45
C PRO A 26 -0.80 4.92 13.35
N GLY A 27 -1.59 3.87 13.10
CA GLY A 27 -3.02 3.98 12.78
C GLY A 27 -3.54 2.73 12.08
N ARG A 28 -4.65 2.85 11.35
CA ARG A 28 -5.12 1.81 10.42
C ARG A 28 -4.75 2.19 8.98
N VAL A 29 -4.21 1.23 8.25
CA VAL A 29 -3.90 1.36 6.83
C VAL A 29 -4.55 0.20 6.09
N HIS A 30 -5.27 0.50 5.01
CA HIS A 30 -5.83 -0.48 4.10
C HIS A 30 -4.86 -0.67 2.93
N THR A 31 -4.65 -1.91 2.50
CA THR A 31 -3.68 -2.23 1.43
C THR A 31 -4.27 -3.15 0.39
N ASP A 32 -4.08 -2.82 -0.89
CA ASP A 32 -4.52 -3.60 -2.06
C ASP A 32 -3.44 -3.57 -3.16
N ASP A 33 -3.60 -4.39 -4.20
CA ASP A 33 -2.73 -4.38 -5.38
C ASP A 33 -3.51 -4.42 -6.71
N ILE A 34 -3.24 -3.46 -7.58
CA ILE A 34 -3.86 -3.36 -8.91
C ILE A 34 -2.87 -3.90 -9.96
N PRO A 35 -3.28 -4.87 -10.81
CA PRO A 35 -2.45 -5.32 -11.93
C PRO A 35 -2.33 -4.23 -13.00
N VAL A 36 -1.10 -3.94 -13.43
CA VAL A 36 -0.82 -2.93 -14.47
C VAL A 36 -0.12 -3.61 -15.66
N PRO A 37 -0.67 -3.55 -16.89
CA PRO A 37 0.01 -4.04 -18.08
C PRO A 37 1.14 -3.06 -18.47
N VAL A 38 2.38 -3.54 -18.49
CA VAL A 38 3.56 -2.76 -18.84
C VAL A 38 4.23 -3.40 -20.06
N GLN A 39 4.52 -2.61 -21.08
CA GLN A 39 5.29 -3.08 -22.23
C GLN A 39 6.76 -3.25 -21.85
N GLU A 40 7.33 -4.40 -22.18
CA GLU A 40 8.76 -4.61 -22.08
C GLU A 40 9.48 -3.97 -23.28
N PRO A 41 10.41 -3.03 -23.05
CA PRO A 41 11.15 -2.41 -24.15
C PRO A 41 11.90 -3.47 -24.96
N GLY A 42 11.62 -3.54 -26.27
CA GLY A 42 12.35 -4.37 -27.22
C GLY A 42 11.88 -5.82 -27.36
N SER A 43 11.05 -6.37 -26.45
CA SER A 43 10.56 -7.76 -26.56
C SER A 43 9.19 -7.88 -27.25
N GLY A 44 8.43 -6.78 -27.32
CA GLY A 44 7.05 -6.76 -27.82
C GLY A 44 6.05 -7.48 -26.90
N LYS A 45 6.50 -7.93 -25.72
CA LYS A 45 5.68 -8.62 -24.73
C LYS A 45 5.18 -7.65 -23.68
N THR A 46 3.99 -7.92 -23.16
CA THR A 46 3.41 -7.19 -22.03
C THR A 46 3.63 -8.00 -20.75
N ARG A 47 4.25 -7.39 -19.74
CA ARG A 47 4.35 -7.96 -18.40
C ARG A 47 3.29 -7.34 -17.49
N THR A 48 2.72 -8.15 -16.60
CA THR A 48 1.84 -7.67 -15.54
C THR A 48 2.68 -7.20 -14.34
N ALA A 49 2.81 -5.90 -14.20
CA ALA A 49 3.34 -5.25 -13.00
C ALA A 49 2.24 -5.06 -11.95
N ARG A 50 2.60 -4.54 -10.78
CA ARG A 50 1.65 -4.24 -9.70
C ARG A 50 1.79 -2.80 -9.23
N LEU A 51 0.64 -2.19 -8.93
CA LEU A 51 0.54 -0.95 -8.21
C LEU A 51 -0.09 -1.25 -6.85
N TRP A 52 0.72 -1.16 -5.81
CA TRP A 52 0.28 -1.30 -4.42
C TRP A 52 -0.39 0.00 -3.98
N VAL A 53 -1.52 -0.12 -3.30
CA VAL A 53 -2.32 1.02 -2.85
C VAL A 53 -2.42 0.95 -1.34
N TYR A 54 -1.91 1.96 -0.65
CA TYR A 54 -2.01 2.10 0.80
C TYR A 54 -2.91 3.28 1.13
N VAL A 55 -4.05 3.01 1.78
CA VAL A 55 -5.05 4.01 2.11
C VAL A 55 -5.12 4.22 3.61
N ARG A 56 -4.90 5.46 4.04
CA ARG A 56 -5.22 5.96 5.36
C ARG A 56 -6.55 6.71 5.26
N ASP A 57 -7.64 6.05 5.64
CA ASP A 57 -8.94 6.68 5.79
C ASP A 57 -9.70 6.01 6.93
N ASP A 58 -9.76 6.72 8.06
CA ASP A 58 -10.49 6.31 9.25
C ASP A 58 -11.62 7.29 9.58
N ARG A 59 -12.10 8.08 8.60
CA ARG A 59 -13.19 9.04 8.82
C ARG A 59 -14.46 8.36 9.34
N ASN A 60 -14.77 7.17 8.82
CA ASN A 60 -15.88 6.34 9.27
C ASN A 60 -15.71 5.79 10.70
N ALA A 61 -14.50 5.88 11.26
CA ALA A 61 -14.18 5.55 12.64
C ALA A 61 -13.97 6.79 13.53
N GLY A 62 -14.35 7.98 13.06
CA GLY A 62 -14.27 9.24 13.81
C GLY A 62 -12.91 9.95 13.76
N SER A 63 -12.00 9.54 12.87
CA SER A 63 -10.73 10.25 12.67
C SER A 63 -10.95 11.62 12.05
N GLN A 64 -10.25 12.62 12.58
CA GLN A 64 -10.20 13.99 12.01
C GLN A 64 -8.99 14.20 11.09
N LEU A 65 -8.13 13.19 10.95
CA LEU A 65 -6.95 13.29 10.10
C LEU A 65 -7.37 13.27 8.62
N PRO A 66 -6.80 14.16 7.77
CA PRO A 66 -7.05 14.13 6.34
C PRO A 66 -6.76 12.74 5.74
N PRO A 67 -7.67 12.19 4.92
CA PRO A 67 -7.45 10.88 4.35
C PRO A 67 -6.40 11.00 3.22
N ALA A 68 -5.59 9.96 3.03
CA ALA A 68 -4.51 9.97 2.06
C ALA A 68 -4.27 8.59 1.47
N VAL A 69 -3.75 8.57 0.24
CA VAL A 69 -3.40 7.35 -0.47
C VAL A 69 -1.97 7.44 -0.95
N TRP A 70 -1.21 6.37 -0.74
CA TRP A 70 0.15 6.23 -1.24
C TRP A 70 0.22 5.04 -2.21
N PHE A 71 0.85 5.26 -3.36
CA PHE A 71 1.04 4.24 -4.38
C PHE A 71 2.50 3.81 -4.46
N ALA A 72 2.73 2.51 -4.56
CA ALA A 72 4.06 1.97 -4.82
C ALA A 72 4.01 1.04 -6.03
N TYR A 73 4.93 1.22 -6.97
CA TYR A 73 5.04 0.36 -8.14
C TYR A 73 6.01 -0.79 -7.87
N SER A 74 5.65 -1.99 -8.34
CA SER A 74 6.59 -3.09 -8.43
C SER A 74 6.49 -3.84 -9.77
N PRO A 75 7.62 -4.40 -10.26
CA PRO A 75 7.66 -5.12 -11.52
C PRO A 75 6.86 -6.44 -11.52
N ASP A 76 6.60 -7.00 -10.33
CA ASP A 76 5.95 -8.29 -10.09
C ASP A 76 5.14 -8.25 -8.79
N ARG A 77 4.37 -9.31 -8.48
CA ARG A 77 3.51 -9.37 -7.28
C ARG A 77 4.20 -9.97 -6.05
N ARG A 78 5.52 -10.12 -5.99
CA ARG A 78 6.15 -10.84 -4.85
C ARG A 78 5.89 -10.15 -3.51
N GLY A 79 5.69 -10.94 -2.46
CA GLY A 79 5.48 -10.45 -1.09
C GLY A 79 6.65 -9.63 -0.52
N VAL A 80 7.84 -9.69 -1.13
CA VAL A 80 8.99 -8.86 -0.73
C VAL A 80 8.69 -7.35 -0.85
N HIS A 81 7.84 -6.95 -1.80
CA HIS A 81 7.49 -5.55 -2.02
C HIS A 81 6.67 -4.98 -0.86
N PRO A 82 5.50 -5.55 -0.48
CA PRO A 82 4.76 -5.06 0.67
C PRO A 82 5.55 -5.18 1.97
N GLN A 83 6.43 -6.18 2.11
CA GLN A 83 7.34 -6.29 3.26
C GLN A 83 8.31 -5.11 3.36
N GLN A 84 8.89 -4.67 2.24
CA GLN A 84 9.77 -3.49 2.19
C GLN A 84 9.01 -2.18 2.38
N HIS A 85 7.82 -2.06 1.77
CA HIS A 85 6.97 -0.88 1.89
C HIS A 85 6.56 -0.62 3.35
N LEU A 86 6.15 -1.70 4.03
CA LEU A 86 5.65 -1.69 5.41
C LEU A 86 6.74 -1.94 6.46
N ALA A 87 8.02 -1.94 6.07
CA ALA A 87 9.11 -2.11 7.00
C ALA A 87 9.07 -1.02 8.09
N GLY A 88 9.00 -1.43 9.35
CA GLY A 88 8.91 -0.52 10.49
C GLY A 88 7.51 0.06 10.77
N TYR A 89 6.48 -0.31 9.99
CA TYR A 89 5.11 0.11 10.26
C TYR A 89 4.56 -0.56 11.53
N GLY A 90 4.17 0.25 12.52
CA GLY A 90 3.62 -0.19 13.80
C GLY A 90 2.17 0.24 13.95
N GLY A 91 1.24 -0.49 13.34
CA GLY A 91 -0.19 -0.16 13.37
C GLY A 91 -1.08 -1.34 12.99
N ILE A 92 -2.33 -1.02 12.64
CA ILE A 92 -3.30 -1.97 12.10
C ILE A 92 -3.16 -1.95 10.58
N LEU A 93 -3.01 -3.12 9.96
CA LEU A 93 -3.00 -3.29 8.51
C LEU A 93 -4.24 -4.09 8.10
N GLN A 94 -4.99 -3.58 7.15
CA GLN A 94 -6.14 -4.27 6.57
C GLN A 94 -5.83 -4.63 5.14
N ALA A 95 -5.61 -5.92 4.88
CA ALA A 95 -5.18 -6.43 3.58
C ALA A 95 -6.23 -7.39 2.99
N ASP A 96 -6.17 -7.55 1.66
CA ASP A 96 -6.80 -8.68 1.01
C ASP A 96 -6.13 -9.98 1.48
N ALA A 97 -6.77 -11.14 1.29
CA ALA A 97 -6.24 -12.44 1.71
C ALA A 97 -5.05 -12.92 0.85
N TYR A 98 -4.22 -12.00 0.34
CA TYR A 98 -3.06 -12.33 -0.46
C TYR A 98 -1.93 -12.93 0.38
N GLY A 99 -1.49 -14.14 0.03
CA GLY A 99 -0.43 -14.86 0.75
C GLY A 99 0.93 -14.15 0.79
N GLY A 100 1.15 -13.09 0.00
CA GLY A 100 2.37 -12.28 0.09
C GLY A 100 2.52 -11.51 1.42
N TYR A 101 1.43 -11.35 2.17
CA TYR A 101 1.44 -10.78 3.52
C TYR A 101 1.79 -11.81 4.62
N ASN A 102 1.96 -13.11 4.30
CA ASN A 102 2.22 -14.17 5.28
C ASN A 102 3.40 -13.88 6.21
N ALA A 103 4.53 -13.45 5.65
CA ALA A 103 5.69 -13.10 6.47
C ALA A 103 5.46 -11.87 7.38
N LEU A 104 4.49 -11.00 7.05
CA LEU A 104 4.11 -9.88 7.92
C LEU A 104 3.19 -10.34 9.06
N TYR A 105 2.38 -11.40 8.86
CA TYR A 105 1.61 -12.04 9.91
C TYR A 105 2.50 -12.80 10.90
N ASP A 106 3.53 -13.50 10.43
CA ASP A 106 4.43 -14.29 11.29
C ASP A 106 5.23 -13.40 12.27
N LEU A 107 5.48 -12.14 11.91
CA LEU A 107 6.13 -11.14 12.77
C LEU A 107 5.16 -10.52 13.80
N ALA A 108 3.85 -10.71 13.63
CA ALA A 108 2.81 -10.08 14.46
C ALA A 108 2.42 -10.90 15.70
N CYS A 109 2.83 -12.17 15.79
CA CYS A 109 2.48 -13.06 16.90
C CYS A 109 3.74 -13.46 17.69
N PRO A 110 4.00 -12.76 18.83
CA PRO A 110 3.82 -13.43 20.11
C PRO A 110 2.84 -12.68 21.02
N LEU A 111 1.86 -13.40 21.55
CA LEU A 111 1.01 -12.95 22.64
C LEU A 111 1.84 -12.85 23.94
N GLU A 112 2.53 -11.74 24.18
CA GLU A 112 2.79 -11.23 25.53
C GLU A 112 3.41 -9.82 25.53
N LYS A 113 2.74 -8.90 26.23
CA LYS A 113 3.33 -7.74 26.96
C LYS A 113 4.25 -6.78 26.17
N SER A 114 3.65 -5.81 25.46
CA SER A 114 4.26 -4.48 25.25
C SER A 114 3.18 -3.45 24.94
N GLU A 115 3.31 -2.25 25.51
CA GLU A 115 2.42 -1.08 25.34
C GLU A 115 2.65 -0.43 23.95
N TYR A 116 2.49 -1.24 22.89
CA TYR A 116 2.83 -1.07 21.45
C TYR A 116 4.35 -1.29 21.15
N PRO A 117 4.78 -2.24 20.28
CA PRO A 117 4.50 -2.28 18.84
C PRO A 117 4.34 -3.71 18.25
N THR A 118 3.16 -4.07 17.78
CA THR A 118 2.99 -5.22 16.88
C THR A 118 2.09 -4.80 15.74
N LEU A 119 2.56 -5.01 14.51
CA LEU A 119 1.75 -4.88 13.30
C LEU A 119 0.54 -5.81 13.47
N ARG A 120 -0.67 -5.27 13.61
CA ARG A 120 -1.88 -6.09 13.71
C ARG A 120 -2.52 -6.16 12.34
N VAL A 121 -2.29 -7.23 11.62
CA VAL A 121 -2.87 -7.40 10.30
C VAL A 121 -4.22 -8.12 10.42
N PHE A 122 -5.29 -7.53 9.90
CA PHE A 122 -6.62 -8.12 9.81
C PHE A 122 -6.99 -8.34 8.35
N VAL A 123 -7.47 -9.54 8.03
CA VAL A 123 -7.99 -9.86 6.69
C VAL A 123 -9.47 -9.55 6.67
N PHE A 124 -9.90 -8.72 5.72
CA PHE A 124 -11.31 -8.44 5.48
C PHE A 124 -11.71 -8.79 4.04
N SER A 125 -13.00 -9.06 3.86
CA SER A 125 -13.58 -9.35 2.54
C SER A 125 -13.42 -8.16 1.58
N SER A 126 -13.12 -8.45 0.31
CA SER A 126 -12.94 -7.48 -0.79
C SER A 126 -14.12 -6.51 -0.99
N SER A 127 -15.28 -6.80 -0.42
CA SER A 127 -16.44 -5.91 -0.46
C SER A 127 -16.27 -4.66 0.40
N PHE A 128 -15.64 -4.74 1.57
CA PHE A 128 -15.42 -3.56 2.44
C PHE A 128 -14.29 -2.66 1.91
N GLN A 129 -13.31 -3.25 1.23
CA GLN A 129 -12.18 -2.53 0.63
C GLN A 129 -12.59 -1.68 -0.59
N ARG A 130 -13.59 -2.14 -1.34
CA ARG A 130 -14.17 -1.41 -2.49
C ARG A 130 -14.91 -0.14 -2.08
N ASP A 131 -15.51 -0.10 -0.89
CA ASP A 131 -16.19 1.10 -0.40
C ASP A 131 -15.19 2.24 -0.12
N ILE A 132 -14.04 1.92 0.49
CA ILE A 132 -12.99 2.90 0.78
C ILE A 132 -12.24 3.34 -0.49
N LEU A 133 -11.96 2.39 -1.40
CA LEU A 133 -11.32 2.71 -2.68
C LEU A 133 -12.27 3.44 -3.64
N GLY A 134 -13.58 3.19 -3.57
CA GLY A 134 -14.60 3.85 -4.39
C GLY A 134 -14.69 5.36 -4.14
N ASP A 135 -14.46 5.79 -2.90
CA ASP A 135 -14.39 7.22 -2.53
C ASP A 135 -13.14 7.93 -3.11
N PHE A 136 -12.07 7.18 -3.39
CA PHE A 136 -10.82 7.70 -3.99
C PHE A 136 -10.73 7.48 -5.50
N PHE A 137 -11.44 6.48 -6.03
CA PHE A 137 -11.43 6.07 -7.43
C PHE A 137 -12.85 5.83 -7.94
N PRO A 138 -13.66 6.90 -8.15
CA PRO A 138 -15.03 6.77 -8.63
C PRO A 138 -15.15 6.18 -10.05
N CYS A 139 -14.04 6.00 -10.78
CA CYS A 139 -14.02 5.53 -12.17
C CYS A 139 -13.55 4.09 -12.38
N LEU A 140 -13.34 3.29 -11.31
CA LEU A 140 -12.81 1.91 -11.44
C LEU A 140 -13.89 0.81 -11.59
N HIS A 141 -15.04 1.14 -12.19
CA HIS A 141 -16.09 0.17 -12.58
C HIS A 141 -15.89 -0.34 -14.00
#